data_AF-A0AA91VDG0-F1
#
_entry.id   AF-A0AA91VDG0-F1
#
_cell.length_a   1.000
_cell.length_b   1.000
_cell.length_c   1.000
_cell.angle_alpha   90.00
_cell.angle_beta   90.00
_cell.angle_gamma   90.00
#
_symmetry.space_group_name_H-M   'P 1'
#
loop_
_entity.id
_entity.type
_entity.pdbx_description
1 polymer ?
#
loop_
_entity_poly.entity_id
_entity_poly.type
_entity_poly.pdbx_seq_one_letter_code
_entity_poly.pdbx_strand_id
1 'polypeptide(L)'
;MYHHKAINVLNLLQNMSNNKKNDIQLEAEFKKIEKQFRIGYEELVDLYNKMVLFQIDIEKNGGIFACEKSNITWLKSELELLYTVYQFCQRHGLNIANISKYVSKKELNLFPKTESQLQNTYYKLKNEEIPFDNIKKQKPGRKRKYVSEKEMIVGPKQEQSQQISKTIPNVEVEKNLVTVLSGIVDNFETISEHSEKKERELHQFMDGIYKLSSMAAERMKEEHDTNTLEGELQKLRAENERLQREKQELVTDVKEMTHHLIHFITSSDIDQIRTLPYFVRECKQDLHKLGLYNAQDGAMKIMVDRSGQVMAMTR
;
A
#
# COMPACT_ATOMS: atom_id res chain seq x y z
N MET A 1 -10.27 23.85 30.55
CA MET A 1 -9.54 22.58 30.77
C MET A 1 -8.20 22.69 30.08
N TYR A 2 -7.09 22.68 30.82
CA TYR A 2 -5.75 22.70 30.22
C TYR A 2 -5.46 21.33 29.61
N HIS A 3 -5.80 21.15 28.34
CA HIS A 3 -5.39 19.98 27.59
C HIS A 3 -3.85 19.97 27.52
N HIS A 4 -3.27 18.83 27.88
CA HIS A 4 -1.83 18.65 27.85
C HIS A 4 -1.31 18.90 26.43
N LYS A 5 -0.18 19.61 26.33
CA LYS A 5 0.54 19.94 25.07
C LYS A 5 0.44 18.87 23.98
N ALA A 6 0.77 17.62 24.32
CA ALA A 6 0.76 16.49 23.39
C ALA A 6 -0.64 16.10 22.88
N ILE A 7 -1.67 16.18 23.73
CA ILE A 7 -3.06 15.88 23.36
C ILE A 7 -3.60 16.92 22.39
N ASN A 8 -3.25 18.20 22.57
CA ASN A 8 -3.63 19.25 21.62
C ASN A 8 -2.98 19.04 20.26
N VAL A 9 -1.70 18.64 20.25
CA VAL A 9 -0.96 18.36 19.01
C VAL A 9 -1.58 17.17 18.28
N LEU A 10 -1.92 16.09 19.00
CA LEU A 10 -2.62 14.93 18.43
C LEU A 10 -3.97 15.32 17.82
N ASN A 11 -4.76 16.16 18.50
CA ASN A 11 -6.03 16.65 17.98
C ASN A 11 -5.84 17.47 16.69
N LEU A 12 -4.85 18.36 16.67
CA LEU A 12 -4.54 19.16 15.48
C LEU A 12 -4.11 18.28 14.30
N LEU A 13 -3.25 17.29 14.54
CA LEU A 13 -2.81 16.35 13.52
C LEU A 13 -3.95 15.49 12.99
N GLN A 14 -4.83 14.99 13.86
CA GLN A 14 -6.02 14.25 13.47
C GLN A 14 -6.96 15.09 12.59
N ASN A 15 -7.20 16.36 12.96
CA ASN A 15 -8.01 17.27 12.15
C ASN A 15 -7.39 17.58 10.77
N MET A 16 -6.06 17.59 10.70
CA MET A 16 -5.35 17.73 9.42
C MET A 16 -5.33 16.44 8.60
N SER A 17 -5.36 15.26 9.23
CA SER A 17 -5.48 13.98 8.53
C SER A 17 -6.87 13.81 7.92
N ASN A 18 -7.91 14.28 8.61
CA ASN A 18 -9.30 14.18 8.14
C ASN A 18 -9.62 15.18 7.03
N ASN A 19 -9.04 16.38 7.08
CA ASN A 19 -9.19 17.38 6.04
C ASN A 19 -8.06 17.22 5.03
N LYS A 20 -8.35 16.65 3.85
CA LYS A 20 -7.39 16.52 2.73
C LYS A 20 -6.89 17.90 2.27
N LYS A 21 -5.96 18.51 3.01
CA LYS A 21 -5.34 19.81 2.71
C LYS A 21 -4.17 19.61 1.75
N ASN A 22 -3.90 20.61 0.92
CA ASN A 22 -2.75 20.62 0.01
C ASN A 22 -1.42 20.64 0.78
N ASP A 23 -0.38 19.99 0.24
CA ASP A 23 0.94 19.83 0.87
C ASP A 23 1.57 21.14 1.36
N ILE A 24 1.42 22.23 0.60
CA ILE A 24 1.96 23.56 0.95
C ILE A 24 1.28 24.12 2.22
N GLN A 25 -0.02 23.86 2.40
CA GLN A 25 -0.74 24.28 3.59
C GLN A 25 -0.40 23.40 4.79
N LEU A 26 -0.13 22.12 4.55
CA LEU A 26 0.25 21.17 5.58
C LEU A 26 1.60 21.52 6.23
N GLU A 27 2.60 21.87 5.41
CA GLU A 27 3.91 22.26 5.92
C GLU A 27 3.87 23.58 6.72
N ALA A 28 3.04 24.53 6.31
CA ALA A 28 2.82 25.76 7.05
C ALA A 28 2.17 25.49 8.42
N GLU A 29 1.22 24.56 8.50
CA GLU A 29 0.60 24.16 9.77
C GLU A 29 1.59 23.42 10.68
N PHE A 30 2.44 22.55 10.14
CA PHE A 30 3.49 21.90 10.92
C PHE A 30 4.46 22.90 11.54
N LYS A 31 4.91 23.90 10.78
CA LYS A 31 5.77 25.00 11.29
C LYS A 31 5.06 25.84 12.36
N LYS A 32 3.73 26.00 12.30
CA LYS A 32 2.96 26.67 13.36
C LYS A 32 2.91 25.84 14.63
N ILE A 33 2.63 24.54 14.51
CA ILE A 33 2.54 23.61 15.64
C ILE A 33 3.91 23.48 16.33
N GLU A 34 4.99 23.35 15.56
CA GLU A 34 6.37 23.35 16.06
C GLU A 34 6.65 24.60 16.91
N LYS A 35 6.33 25.79 16.40
CA LYS A 35 6.57 27.05 17.14
C LYS A 35 5.71 27.17 18.40
N GLN A 36 4.43 26.83 18.30
CA GLN A 36 3.48 26.97 19.40
C GLN A 36 3.74 25.95 20.52
N PHE A 37 4.06 24.71 20.14
CA PHE A 37 4.20 23.59 21.05
C PHE A 37 5.63 23.09 21.17
N ARG A 38 6.66 23.79 20.68
CA ARG A 38 8.09 23.45 20.83
C ARG A 38 8.35 21.93 20.74
N ILE A 39 7.93 21.32 19.64
CA ILE A 39 8.08 19.89 19.32
C ILE A 39 8.92 19.80 18.06
N GLY A 40 9.78 18.79 17.94
CA GLY A 40 10.61 18.62 16.75
C GLY A 40 9.76 18.37 15.50
N TYR A 41 10.10 19.08 14.41
CA TYR A 41 9.40 18.94 13.13
C TYR A 41 9.37 17.48 12.62
N GLU A 42 10.48 16.75 12.73
CA GLU A 42 10.57 15.35 12.29
C GLU A 42 9.61 14.42 13.05
N GLU A 43 9.48 14.60 14.37
CA GLU A 43 8.57 13.82 15.20
C GLU A 43 7.11 14.10 14.85
N LEU A 44 6.80 15.34 14.49
CA LEU A 44 5.46 15.75 14.04
C LEU A 44 5.09 15.12 12.69
N VAL A 45 6.04 15.11 11.75
CA VAL A 45 5.86 14.51 10.42
C VAL A 45 5.73 13.00 10.50
N ASP A 46 6.54 12.32 11.31
CA ASP A 46 6.42 10.87 11.52
C ASP A 46 5.05 10.49 12.09
N LEU A 47 4.58 11.23 13.11
CA LEU A 47 3.29 11.00 13.73
C LEU A 47 2.14 11.21 12.72
N TYR A 48 2.21 12.27 11.92
CA TYR A 48 1.22 12.54 10.87
C TYR A 48 1.22 11.45 9.80
N ASN A 49 2.39 11.05 9.30
CA ASN A 49 2.50 10.02 8.26
C ASN A 49 1.91 8.68 8.76
N LYS A 50 2.17 8.30 10.02
CA LYS A 50 1.59 7.10 10.62
C LYS A 50 0.06 7.21 10.78
N MET A 51 -0.47 8.39 11.10
CA MET A 51 -1.93 8.62 11.14
C MET A 51 -2.57 8.46 9.76
N VAL A 52 -1.94 9.03 8.72
CA VAL A 52 -2.42 8.92 7.34
C VAL A 52 -2.36 7.47 6.85
N LEU A 53 -1.27 6.75 7.12
CA LEU A 53 -1.14 5.33 6.77
C LEU A 53 -2.24 4.47 7.42
N PHE A 54 -2.53 4.72 8.70
CA PHE A 54 -3.62 4.04 9.39
C PHE A 54 -4.99 4.33 8.74
N GLN A 55 -5.24 5.59 8.36
CA GLN A 55 -6.48 5.97 7.69
C GLN A 55 -6.62 5.30 6.31
N ILE A 56 -5.53 5.26 5.52
CA ILE A 56 -5.49 4.56 4.23
C ILE A 56 -5.80 3.07 4.41
N ASP A 57 -5.20 2.41 5.41
CA ASP A 57 -5.46 1.00 5.67
C ASP A 57 -6.89 0.73 6.14
N ILE A 58 -7.50 1.66 6.90
CA ILE A 58 -8.92 1.60 7.24
C ILE A 58 -9.77 1.67 5.97
N GLU A 59 -9.50 2.63 5.08
CA GLU A 59 -10.24 2.82 3.83
C GLU A 59 -10.11 1.60 2.92
N LYS A 60 -8.89 1.05 2.78
CA LYS A 60 -8.60 -0.16 2.01
C LYS A 60 -9.37 -1.38 2.52
N ASN A 61 -9.60 -1.48 3.83
CA ASN A 61 -10.36 -2.56 4.45
C ASN A 61 -11.89 -2.32 4.47
N GLY A 62 -12.39 -1.31 3.75
CA GLY A 62 -13.82 -1.01 3.63
C GLY A 62 -14.37 -0.08 4.72
N GLY A 63 -13.49 0.68 5.40
CA GLY A 63 -13.85 1.67 6.42
C GLY A 63 -13.86 1.13 7.85
N ILE A 64 -14.08 2.02 8.81
CA ILE A 64 -14.00 1.74 10.27
C ILE A 64 -14.96 0.60 10.67
N PHE A 65 -16.19 0.60 10.13
CA PHE A 65 -17.19 -0.43 10.43
C PHE A 65 -16.85 -1.81 9.87
N ALA A 66 -16.25 -1.87 8.69
CA ALA A 66 -15.78 -3.12 8.11
C ALA A 66 -14.59 -3.68 8.89
N CYS A 67 -13.67 -2.80 9.31
CA CYS A 67 -12.54 -3.16 10.18
C CYS A 67 -13.02 -3.72 11.53
N GLU A 68 -14.00 -3.06 12.19
CA GLU A 68 -14.56 -3.52 13.46
C GLU A 68 -15.22 -4.92 13.34
N LYS A 69 -15.93 -5.18 12.22
CA LYS A 69 -16.60 -6.47 11.94
C LYS A 69 -15.65 -7.54 11.40
N SER A 70 -14.50 -7.15 10.87
CA SER A 70 -13.52 -8.07 10.29
C SER A 70 -12.91 -9.03 11.32
N ASN A 71 -12.21 -10.05 10.82
CA ASN A 71 -11.45 -10.99 11.64
C ASN A 71 -10.12 -10.40 12.15
N ILE A 72 -9.85 -9.12 11.91
CA ILE A 72 -8.64 -8.42 12.33
C ILE A 72 -8.97 -7.62 13.60
N THR A 73 -8.14 -7.78 14.64
CA THR A 73 -8.24 -7.04 15.91
C THR A 73 -7.41 -5.76 15.87
N TRP A 74 -6.20 -5.86 15.33
CA TRP A 74 -5.25 -4.76 15.17
C TRP A 74 -4.61 -4.82 13.79
N LEU A 75 -4.56 -3.68 13.11
CA LEU A 75 -3.78 -3.53 11.89
C LEU A 75 -2.33 -3.22 12.23
N LYS A 76 -1.40 -3.58 11.34
CA LYS A 76 0.02 -3.25 11.50
C LYS A 76 0.23 -1.73 11.66
N SER A 77 -0.36 -0.94 10.77
CA SER A 77 -0.33 0.53 10.83
C SER A 77 -0.97 1.08 12.11
N GLU A 78 -2.02 0.43 12.62
CA GLU A 78 -2.66 0.77 13.90
C GLU A 78 -1.71 0.54 15.09
N LEU A 79 -0.96 -0.56 15.11
CA LEU A 79 0.01 -0.87 16.17
C LEU A 79 1.22 0.06 16.14
N GLU A 80 1.72 0.38 14.94
CA GLU A 80 2.80 1.34 14.77
C GLU A 80 2.39 2.74 15.24
N LEU A 81 1.20 3.21 14.84
CA LEU A 81 0.66 4.49 15.31
C LEU A 81 0.44 4.48 16.83
N LEU A 82 -0.12 3.39 17.39
CA LEU A 82 -0.33 3.24 18.83
C LEU A 82 0.98 3.40 19.59
N TYR A 83 2.03 2.72 19.15
CA TYR A 83 3.33 2.77 19.80
C TYR A 83 3.94 4.17 19.75
N THR A 84 3.97 4.81 18.57
CA THR A 84 4.53 6.16 18.41
C THR A 84 3.74 7.21 19.23
N VAL A 85 2.41 7.15 19.24
CA VAL A 85 1.57 8.05 20.03
C VAL A 85 1.86 7.94 21.52
N TYR A 86 2.01 6.71 22.04
CA TYR A 86 2.33 6.51 23.45
C TYR A 86 3.73 7.02 23.80
N GLN A 87 4.73 6.77 22.94
CA GLN A 87 6.08 7.30 23.15
C GLN A 87 6.10 8.83 23.15
N PHE A 88 5.45 9.46 22.16
CA PHE A 88 5.33 10.91 22.06
C PHE A 88 4.68 11.51 23.31
N CYS A 89 3.53 10.97 23.73
CA CYS A 89 2.86 11.47 24.92
C CYS A 89 3.66 11.26 26.21
N GLN A 90 4.38 10.14 26.35
CA GLN A 90 5.25 9.88 27.50
C GLN A 90 6.43 10.86 27.58
N ARG A 91 7.08 11.16 26.44
CA ARG A 91 8.15 12.17 26.36
C ARG A 91 7.66 13.55 26.80
N HIS A 92 6.39 13.84 26.60
CA HIS A 92 5.75 15.07 27.04
C HIS A 92 5.14 15.01 28.45
N GLY A 93 5.36 13.94 29.23
CA GLY A 93 5.00 13.88 30.65
C GLY A 93 3.62 13.29 30.95
N LEU A 94 2.94 12.68 29.97
CA LEU A 94 1.68 11.98 30.22
C LEU A 94 1.93 10.57 30.77
N ASN A 95 1.16 10.19 31.79
CA ASN A 95 1.12 8.82 32.27
C ASN A 95 0.33 7.92 31.28
N ILE A 96 0.64 6.63 31.26
CA ILE A 96 0.01 5.65 30.33
C ILE A 96 -1.51 5.63 30.48
N ALA A 97 -2.02 5.73 31.71
CA ALA A 97 -3.45 5.73 32.01
C ALA A 97 -4.18 6.91 31.34
N ASN A 98 -3.65 8.12 31.48
CA ASN A 98 -4.19 9.33 30.89
C ASN A 98 -4.07 9.29 29.36
N ILE A 99 -2.95 8.82 28.81
CA ILE A 99 -2.81 8.64 27.35
C ILE A 99 -3.95 7.78 26.81
N SER A 100 -4.15 6.62 27.45
CA SER A 100 -5.19 5.66 27.04
C SER A 100 -6.58 6.27 27.10
N LYS A 101 -6.86 7.08 28.12
CA LYS A 101 -8.12 7.81 28.25
C LYS A 101 -8.31 8.79 27.10
N TYR A 102 -7.32 9.66 26.86
CA TYR A 102 -7.38 10.72 25.86
C TYR A 102 -7.45 10.18 24.42
N VAL A 103 -6.70 9.13 24.09
CA VAL A 103 -6.62 8.59 22.71
C VAL A 103 -7.72 7.57 22.38
N SER A 104 -8.49 7.14 23.39
CA SER A 104 -9.59 6.18 23.20
C SER A 104 -10.77 6.75 22.42
N LYS A 105 -11.68 5.84 22.04
CA LYS A 105 -12.98 6.15 21.42
C LYS A 105 -13.82 7.20 22.16
N LYS A 106 -13.60 7.40 23.48
CA LYS A 106 -14.41 8.32 24.30
C LYS A 106 -14.01 9.78 24.18
N GLU A 107 -12.75 10.08 23.90
CA GLU A 107 -12.24 11.45 23.85
C GLU A 107 -11.80 11.82 22.43
N LEU A 108 -10.51 11.69 22.09
CA LEU A 108 -10.02 12.05 20.75
C LEU A 108 -10.54 11.10 19.65
N ASN A 109 -11.00 9.91 20.01
CA ASN A 109 -11.42 8.87 19.06
C ASN A 109 -10.38 8.63 17.97
N LEU A 110 -9.09 8.72 18.33
CA LEU A 110 -7.98 8.43 17.44
C LEU A 110 -7.95 6.95 17.08
N PHE A 111 -8.28 6.09 18.05
CA PHE A 111 -8.46 4.67 17.86
C PHE A 111 -9.90 4.26 18.18
N PRO A 112 -10.54 3.41 17.36
CA PRO A 112 -11.85 2.84 17.65
C PRO A 112 -11.77 1.72 18.71
N LYS A 113 -11.02 1.94 19.79
CA LYS A 113 -10.70 0.95 20.83
C LYS A 113 -10.93 1.54 22.22
N THR A 114 -11.18 0.66 23.20
CA THR A 114 -11.35 1.06 24.60
C THR A 114 -10.03 1.34 25.28
N GLU A 115 -10.06 2.12 26.37
CA GLU A 115 -8.89 2.48 27.18
C GLU A 115 -8.08 1.23 27.60
N SER A 116 -8.77 0.18 28.08
CA SER A 116 -8.13 -1.07 28.49
C SER A 116 -7.53 -1.86 27.32
N GLN A 117 -8.17 -1.85 26.15
CA GLN A 117 -7.62 -2.51 24.96
C GLN A 117 -6.32 -1.84 24.52
N LEU A 118 -6.26 -0.50 24.56
CA LEU A 118 -5.09 0.28 24.22
C LEU A 118 -3.94 0.03 25.21
N GLN A 119 -4.21 0.07 26.52
CA GLN A 119 -3.20 -0.21 27.56
C GLN A 119 -2.60 -1.60 27.42
N ASN A 120 -3.46 -2.61 27.34
CA ASN A 120 -3.02 -4.00 27.28
C ASN A 120 -2.18 -4.26 26.03
N THR A 121 -2.56 -3.68 24.89
CA THR A 121 -1.83 -3.84 23.64
C THR A 121 -0.52 -3.07 23.66
N TYR A 122 -0.50 -1.86 24.23
CA TYR A 122 0.73 -1.10 24.41
C TYR A 122 1.76 -1.83 25.28
N TYR A 123 1.35 -2.42 26.42
CA TYR A 123 2.27 -3.20 27.25
C TYR A 123 2.78 -4.45 26.53
N LYS A 124 1.92 -5.14 25.77
CA LYS A 124 2.33 -6.29 24.95
C LYS A 124 3.33 -5.91 23.86
N LEU A 125 3.15 -4.76 23.21
CA LEU A 125 4.12 -4.22 22.24
C LEU A 125 5.43 -3.85 22.92
N LYS A 126 5.36 -3.17 24.07
CA LYS A 126 6.54 -2.74 24.83
C LYS A 126 7.38 -3.92 25.34
N ASN A 127 6.74 -5.01 25.72
CA ASN A 127 7.38 -6.24 26.19
C ASN A 127 7.75 -7.20 25.04
N GLU A 128 7.57 -6.80 23.78
CA GLU A 128 7.81 -7.62 22.59
C GLU A 128 7.01 -8.94 22.56
N GLU A 129 5.87 -9.00 23.28
CA GLU A 129 4.98 -10.16 23.32
C GLU A 129 4.17 -10.33 22.02
N ILE A 130 4.06 -9.27 21.23
CA ILE A 130 3.38 -9.27 19.93
C ILE A 130 4.23 -8.53 18.88
N PRO A 131 4.34 -9.05 17.64
CA PRO A 131 5.03 -8.36 16.56
C PRO A 131 4.19 -7.21 15.98
N PHE A 132 4.84 -6.30 15.25
CA PHE A 132 4.19 -5.27 14.44
C PHE A 132 3.60 -5.87 13.15
N ASP A 133 2.58 -6.72 13.30
CA ASP A 133 1.86 -7.38 12.21
C ASP A 133 0.34 -7.38 12.46
N ASN A 134 -0.44 -7.72 11.43
CA ASN A 134 -1.90 -7.79 11.54
C ASN A 134 -2.33 -8.90 12.53
N ILE A 135 -2.93 -8.51 13.66
CA ILE A 135 -3.36 -9.44 14.70
C ILE A 135 -4.81 -9.85 14.44
N LYS A 136 -5.05 -11.14 14.17
CA LYS A 136 -6.39 -11.69 13.99
C LYS A 136 -7.10 -11.95 15.32
N LYS A 137 -8.43 -11.85 15.34
CA LYS A 137 -9.26 -12.18 16.51
C LYS A 137 -9.11 -13.66 16.85
N GLN A 138 -8.56 -13.96 18.03
CA GLN A 138 -8.54 -15.32 18.53
C GLN A 138 -9.88 -15.64 19.21
N LYS A 139 -10.50 -16.76 18.86
CA LYS A 139 -11.71 -17.22 19.54
C LYS A 139 -11.36 -17.63 20.96
N PRO A 140 -12.03 -17.11 22.00
CA PRO A 140 -11.86 -17.60 23.36
C PRO A 140 -12.35 -19.05 23.43
N GLY A 141 -11.55 -19.93 24.05
CA GLY A 141 -11.88 -21.34 24.17
C GLY A 141 -10.67 -22.20 24.51
N ARG A 142 -10.92 -23.35 25.14
CA ARG A 142 -9.89 -24.34 25.42
C ARG A 142 -9.29 -24.80 24.08
N LYS A 143 -7.97 -24.62 23.90
CA LYS A 143 -7.25 -25.17 22.74
C LYS A 143 -7.59 -26.66 22.67
N ARG A 144 -8.08 -27.14 21.51
CA ARG A 144 -8.25 -28.59 21.30
C ARG A 144 -6.90 -29.26 21.57
N LYS A 145 -6.91 -30.35 22.33
CA LYS A 145 -5.70 -31.16 22.55
C LYS A 145 -5.15 -31.51 21.18
N TYR A 146 -3.93 -31.08 20.91
CA TYR A 146 -3.23 -31.31 19.65
C TYR A 146 -2.92 -32.80 19.57
N VAL A 147 -3.62 -33.53 18.70
CA VAL A 147 -3.09 -34.80 18.19
C VAL A 147 -2.13 -34.38 17.10
N SER A 148 -0.84 -34.68 17.28
CA SER A 148 0.16 -34.43 16.24
C SER A 148 -0.28 -35.17 14.99
N GLU A 149 -0.77 -34.43 13.99
CA GLU A 149 -0.91 -34.94 12.64
C GLU A 149 0.50 -35.27 12.16
N LYS A 150 0.85 -36.56 12.20
CA LYS A 150 1.83 -37.11 11.27
C LYS A 150 1.41 -36.63 9.89
N GLU A 151 2.37 -36.07 9.17
CA GLU A 151 2.31 -35.73 7.75
C GLU A 151 1.31 -36.60 6.98
N MET A 152 0.09 -36.08 6.78
CA MET A 152 -0.74 -36.51 5.67
C MET A 152 -0.54 -35.49 4.58
N ILE A 153 0.54 -35.70 3.83
CA ILE A 153 0.58 -35.35 2.41
C ILE A 153 -0.66 -36.03 1.80
N VAL A 154 -1.73 -35.25 1.60
CA VAL A 154 -2.86 -35.70 0.79
C VAL A 154 -2.39 -35.59 -0.65
N GLY A 155 -1.72 -36.66 -1.09
CA GLY A 155 -1.57 -36.96 -2.50
C GLY A 155 -2.95 -37.07 -3.15
N PRO A 156 -3.08 -36.69 -4.43
CA PRO A 156 -4.33 -36.79 -5.15
C PRO A 156 -4.76 -38.26 -5.17
N LYS A 157 -5.98 -38.53 -4.69
CA LYS A 157 -6.58 -39.86 -4.79
C LYS A 157 -6.74 -40.20 -6.26
N GLN A 158 -5.93 -41.16 -6.71
CA GLN A 158 -6.20 -41.98 -7.87
C GLN A 158 -7.49 -42.76 -7.61
N GLU A 159 -8.57 -42.38 -8.29
CA GLU A 159 -9.67 -43.31 -8.54
C GLU A 159 -9.39 -44.03 -9.86
N GLN A 160 -9.44 -45.36 -9.76
CA GLN A 160 -9.13 -46.30 -10.81
C GLN A 160 -10.04 -46.09 -12.03
N SER A 161 -9.39 -45.91 -13.16
CA SER A 161 -9.93 -46.16 -14.48
C SER A 161 -10.39 -47.61 -14.61
N GLN A 162 -11.70 -47.83 -14.63
CA GLN A 162 -12.28 -48.93 -15.38
C GLN A 162 -12.94 -48.37 -16.64
N GLN A 163 -12.38 -48.81 -17.76
CA GLN A 163 -12.86 -48.57 -19.11
C GLN A 163 -14.34 -48.94 -19.24
N ILE A 164 -15.15 -47.99 -19.66
CA ILE A 164 -16.30 -48.28 -20.53
C ILE A 164 -16.12 -47.41 -21.77
N SER A 165 -15.53 -48.03 -22.78
CA SER A 165 -15.54 -47.59 -24.15
C SER A 165 -16.98 -47.51 -24.66
N LYS A 166 -17.53 -46.30 -24.75
CA LYS A 166 -18.52 -45.95 -25.77
C LYS A 166 -18.09 -44.64 -26.41
N THR A 167 -17.36 -44.79 -27.51
CA THR A 167 -17.31 -43.82 -28.61
C THR A 167 -18.73 -43.35 -28.93
N ILE A 168 -19.10 -42.17 -28.45
CA ILE A 168 -20.20 -41.40 -29.00
C ILE A 168 -19.57 -40.55 -30.11
N PRO A 169 -20.05 -40.64 -31.36
CA PRO A 169 -19.47 -39.89 -32.45
C PRO A 169 -19.61 -38.39 -32.18
N ASN A 170 -18.51 -37.69 -32.44
CA ASN A 170 -18.48 -36.25 -32.60
C ASN A 170 -19.45 -35.87 -33.71
N VAL A 171 -20.68 -35.52 -33.34
CA VAL A 171 -21.62 -34.83 -34.23
C VAL A 171 -21.61 -33.40 -33.73
N GLU A 172 -20.99 -32.54 -34.53
CA GLU A 172 -21.13 -31.09 -34.45
C GLU A 172 -22.62 -30.75 -34.27
N VAL A 173 -22.94 -30.36 -33.05
CA VAL A 173 -24.20 -29.69 -32.76
C VAL A 173 -23.83 -28.53 -31.85
N GLU A 174 -23.12 -27.54 -32.42
CA GLU A 174 -23.29 -26.15 -31.98
C GLU A 174 -24.74 -25.75 -32.32
N LYS A 175 -25.69 -26.29 -31.56
CA LYS A 175 -26.96 -25.59 -31.39
C LYS A 175 -26.61 -24.42 -30.49
N ASN A 176 -26.37 -23.28 -31.15
CA ASN A 176 -26.23 -21.98 -30.52
C ASN A 176 -27.23 -21.91 -29.34
N LEU A 177 -26.75 -21.54 -28.14
CA LEU A 177 -27.56 -21.53 -26.92
C LEU A 177 -28.87 -20.78 -27.15
N VAL A 178 -28.86 -19.75 -28.01
CA VAL A 178 -30.03 -19.02 -28.49
C VAL A 178 -31.05 -19.92 -29.21
N THR A 179 -30.61 -20.85 -30.06
CA THR A 179 -31.47 -21.82 -30.76
C THR A 179 -32.03 -22.88 -29.81
N VAL A 180 -31.26 -23.29 -28.79
CA VAL A 180 -31.75 -24.20 -27.73
C VAL A 180 -32.77 -23.51 -26.85
N LEU A 181 -32.52 -22.26 -26.47
CA LEU A 181 -33.43 -21.44 -25.69
C LEU A 181 -34.70 -21.10 -26.47
N SER A 182 -34.59 -20.75 -27.75
CA SER A 182 -35.74 -20.54 -28.64
C SER A 182 -36.57 -21.82 -28.76
N GLY A 183 -35.94 -22.97 -28.99
CA GLY A 183 -36.66 -24.25 -29.07
C GLY A 183 -37.29 -24.72 -27.75
N ILE A 184 -36.79 -24.24 -26.60
CA ILE A 184 -37.43 -24.44 -25.30
C ILE A 184 -38.62 -23.48 -25.16
N VAL A 185 -38.46 -22.20 -25.46
CA VAL A 185 -39.56 -21.22 -25.45
C VAL A 185 -40.71 -21.66 -26.36
N ASP A 186 -40.42 -22.09 -27.59
CA ASP A 186 -41.42 -22.52 -28.58
C ASP A 186 -42.19 -23.78 -28.14
N ASN A 187 -41.51 -24.76 -27.51
CA ASN A 187 -42.14 -25.98 -26.98
C ASN A 187 -42.98 -25.73 -25.72
N PHE A 188 -42.74 -24.64 -24.99
CA PHE A 188 -43.46 -24.30 -23.76
C PHE A 188 -44.54 -23.23 -23.97
N GLU A 189 -44.46 -22.39 -25.01
CA GLU A 189 -45.58 -21.58 -25.52
C GLU A 189 -46.75 -22.47 -25.98
N THR A 190 -46.46 -23.64 -26.55
CA THR A 190 -47.50 -24.64 -26.86
C THR A 190 -48.11 -25.30 -25.61
N ILE A 191 -47.47 -25.17 -24.44
CA ILE A 191 -47.90 -25.77 -23.17
C ILE A 191 -48.57 -24.71 -22.25
N SER A 192 -48.28 -23.42 -22.45
CA SER A 192 -48.83 -22.31 -21.65
C SER A 192 -50.35 -22.18 -21.79
N GLU A 193 -50.93 -22.66 -22.90
CA GLU A 193 -52.39 -22.73 -23.09
C GLU A 193 -53.11 -23.61 -22.04
N HIS A 194 -52.41 -24.44 -21.26
CA HIS A 194 -53.04 -25.44 -20.39
C HIS A 194 -52.67 -25.40 -18.89
N SER A 195 -51.81 -24.47 -18.40
CA SER A 195 -51.63 -24.28 -16.93
C SER A 195 -50.77 -23.06 -16.51
N GLU A 196 -51.33 -22.13 -15.72
CA GLU A 196 -50.64 -20.97 -15.10
C GLU A 196 -49.42 -21.32 -14.24
N LYS A 197 -49.31 -22.58 -13.79
CA LYS A 197 -48.17 -23.04 -12.98
C LYS A 197 -46.91 -23.19 -13.82
N LYS A 198 -47.03 -23.68 -15.05
CA LYS A 198 -45.88 -23.88 -15.96
C LYS A 198 -45.34 -22.56 -16.52
N GLU A 199 -46.19 -21.57 -16.70
CA GLU A 199 -45.79 -20.21 -17.10
C GLU A 199 -44.91 -19.53 -16.04
N ARG A 200 -45.26 -19.67 -14.74
CA ARG A 200 -44.42 -19.18 -13.64
C ARG A 200 -43.07 -19.89 -13.56
N GLU A 201 -43.03 -21.19 -13.81
CA GLU A 201 -41.78 -21.97 -13.87
C GLU A 201 -40.90 -21.52 -15.06
N LEU A 202 -41.51 -21.14 -16.20
CA LEU A 202 -40.81 -20.57 -17.35
C LEU A 202 -40.17 -19.21 -17.04
N HIS A 203 -40.93 -18.29 -16.45
CA HIS A 203 -40.39 -16.99 -16.04
C HIS A 203 -39.22 -17.16 -15.07
N GLN A 204 -39.36 -18.06 -14.09
CA GLN A 204 -38.28 -18.34 -13.14
C GLN A 204 -37.04 -18.97 -13.80
N PHE A 205 -37.22 -19.82 -14.81
CA PHE A 205 -36.13 -20.41 -15.57
C PHE A 205 -35.40 -19.37 -16.44
N MET A 206 -36.16 -18.54 -17.17
CA MET A 206 -35.61 -17.46 -17.99
C MET A 206 -34.88 -16.42 -17.13
N ASP A 207 -35.44 -16.02 -15.99
CA ASP A 207 -34.78 -15.15 -15.02
C ASP A 207 -33.48 -15.78 -14.48
N GLY A 208 -33.48 -17.09 -14.26
CA GLY A 208 -32.28 -17.85 -13.90
C GLY A 208 -31.18 -17.76 -14.95
N ILE A 209 -31.54 -17.91 -16.23
CA ILE A 209 -30.59 -17.82 -17.35
C ILE A 209 -30.06 -16.39 -17.52
N TYR A 210 -30.93 -15.38 -17.44
CA TYR A 210 -30.51 -13.97 -17.51
C TYR A 210 -29.55 -13.62 -16.38
N LYS A 211 -29.83 -14.07 -15.16
CA LYS A 211 -28.96 -13.84 -14.00
C LYS A 211 -27.62 -14.56 -14.10
N LEU A 212 -27.60 -15.80 -14.61
CA LEU A 212 -26.35 -16.52 -14.86
C LEU A 212 -25.53 -15.85 -15.97
N SER A 213 -26.18 -15.37 -17.02
CA SER A 213 -25.54 -14.65 -18.12
C SER A 213 -24.97 -13.30 -17.66
N SER A 214 -25.70 -12.57 -16.82
CA SER A 214 -25.22 -11.31 -16.25
C SER A 214 -24.03 -11.53 -15.32
N MET A 215 -24.08 -12.56 -14.47
CA MET A 215 -22.96 -12.95 -13.61
C MET A 215 -21.73 -13.37 -14.41
N ALA A 216 -21.91 -14.09 -15.53
CA ALA A 216 -20.81 -14.47 -16.41
C ALA A 216 -20.19 -13.25 -17.11
N ALA A 217 -21.00 -12.30 -17.58
CA ALA A 217 -20.53 -11.06 -18.20
C ALA A 217 -19.77 -10.16 -17.19
N GLU A 218 -20.25 -10.06 -15.95
CA GLU A 218 -19.54 -9.34 -14.88
C GLU A 218 -18.20 -9.98 -14.56
N ARG A 219 -18.15 -11.32 -14.45
CA ARG A 219 -16.90 -12.08 -14.23
C ARG A 219 -15.87 -11.85 -15.33
N MET A 220 -16.29 -11.87 -16.59
CA MET A 220 -15.37 -11.60 -17.71
C MET A 220 -14.81 -10.18 -17.67
N LYS A 221 -15.61 -9.20 -17.25
CA LYS A 221 -15.16 -7.82 -17.09
C LYS A 221 -14.16 -7.68 -15.94
N GLU A 222 -14.44 -8.29 -14.78
CA GLU A 222 -13.51 -8.33 -13.64
C GLU A 222 -12.18 -9.00 -14.02
N GLU A 223 -12.22 -10.09 -14.78
CA GLU A 223 -11.02 -10.80 -15.24
C GLU A 223 -10.21 -9.96 -16.25
N HIS A 224 -10.86 -9.25 -17.16
CA HIS A 224 -10.17 -8.33 -18.06
C HIS A 224 -9.54 -7.15 -17.31
N ASP A 225 -10.26 -6.55 -16.35
CA ASP A 225 -9.76 -5.41 -15.59
C ASP A 225 -8.55 -5.83 -14.72
N THR A 226 -8.62 -7.00 -14.09
CA THR A 226 -7.51 -7.56 -13.29
C THR A 226 -6.29 -7.89 -14.13
N ASN A 227 -6.46 -8.49 -15.31
CA ASN A 227 -5.36 -8.77 -16.24
C ASN A 227 -4.70 -7.47 -16.76
N THR A 228 -5.48 -6.43 -17.00
CA THR A 228 -4.95 -5.11 -17.41
C THR A 228 -4.12 -4.47 -16.31
N LEU A 229 -4.65 -4.46 -15.07
CA LEU A 229 -3.96 -3.95 -13.89
C LEU A 229 -2.66 -4.72 -13.59
N GLU A 230 -2.66 -6.03 -13.78
CA GLU A 230 -1.47 -6.86 -13.60
C GLU A 230 -0.39 -6.52 -14.63
N GLY A 231 -0.77 -6.28 -15.89
CA GLY A 231 0.15 -5.81 -16.93
C GLY A 231 0.75 -4.44 -16.63
N GLU A 232 -0.04 -3.49 -16.12
CA GLU A 232 0.47 -2.18 -15.68
C GLU A 232 1.42 -2.30 -14.48
N LEU A 233 1.09 -3.15 -13.50
CA LEU A 233 1.96 -3.43 -12.37
C LEU A 233 3.32 -4.01 -12.80
N GLN A 234 3.33 -4.91 -13.79
CA GLN A 234 4.57 -5.46 -14.32
C GLN A 234 5.42 -4.38 -15.02
N LYS A 235 4.81 -3.51 -15.82
CA LYS A 235 5.50 -2.38 -16.46
C LYS A 235 6.11 -1.43 -15.41
N LEU A 236 5.32 -1.05 -14.40
CA LEU A 236 5.77 -0.17 -13.32
C LEU A 236 6.91 -0.80 -12.50
N ARG A 237 6.86 -2.12 -12.26
CA ARG A 237 7.97 -2.83 -11.59
C ARG A 237 9.25 -2.80 -12.42
N ALA A 238 9.16 -3.09 -13.71
CA ALA A 238 10.31 -3.06 -14.62
C ALA A 238 10.92 -1.65 -14.72
N GLU A 239 10.09 -0.62 -14.77
CA GLU A 239 10.55 0.78 -14.77
C GLU A 239 11.20 1.16 -13.44
N ASN A 240 10.63 0.76 -12.32
CA ASN A 240 11.20 1.01 -11.00
C ASN A 240 12.57 0.32 -10.84
N GLU A 241 12.71 -0.93 -11.29
CA GLU A 241 14.00 -1.64 -11.34
C GLU A 241 15.02 -0.95 -12.25
N ARG A 242 14.58 -0.40 -13.40
CA ARG A 242 15.44 0.38 -14.29
C ARG A 242 15.94 1.65 -13.59
N LEU A 243 15.03 2.43 -13.01
CA LEU A 243 15.34 3.66 -12.28
C LEU A 243 16.26 3.40 -11.08
N GLN A 244 16.05 2.28 -10.38
CA GLN A 244 16.90 1.89 -9.26
C GLN A 244 18.33 1.58 -9.71
N ARG A 245 18.50 0.96 -10.90
CA ARG A 245 19.82 0.75 -11.52
C ARG A 245 20.47 2.07 -11.92
N GLU A 246 19.74 2.94 -12.61
CA GLU A 246 20.24 4.28 -13.01
C GLU A 246 20.65 5.12 -11.79
N LYS A 247 19.85 5.08 -10.72
CA LYS A 247 20.20 5.72 -9.45
C LYS A 247 21.49 5.16 -8.86
N GLN A 248 21.65 3.83 -8.87
CA GLN A 248 22.84 3.19 -8.29
C GLN A 248 24.11 3.51 -9.08
N GLU A 249 24.00 3.58 -10.40
CA GLU A 249 25.07 4.03 -11.31
C GLU A 249 25.46 5.48 -11.00
N LEU A 250 24.48 6.39 -10.96
CA LEU A 250 24.71 7.81 -10.62
C LEU A 250 25.36 8.00 -9.24
N VAL A 251 24.91 7.25 -8.22
CA VAL A 251 25.53 7.29 -6.89
C VAL A 251 26.97 6.81 -6.91
N THR A 252 27.29 5.84 -7.77
CA THR A 252 28.65 5.32 -7.93
C THR A 252 29.54 6.37 -8.59
N ASP A 253 29.07 7.00 -9.67
CA ASP A 253 29.79 8.08 -10.36
C ASP A 253 30.07 9.27 -9.44
N VAL A 254 29.07 9.70 -8.66
CA VAL A 254 29.25 10.80 -7.69
C VAL A 254 30.26 10.42 -6.59
N LYS A 255 30.26 9.18 -6.14
CA LYS A 255 31.25 8.69 -5.15
C LYS A 255 32.65 8.69 -5.74
N GLU A 256 32.83 8.28 -6.99
CA GLU A 256 34.12 8.29 -7.70
C GLU A 256 34.65 9.71 -7.86
N MET A 257 33.81 10.65 -8.33
CA MET A 257 34.15 12.08 -8.38
C MET A 257 34.53 12.65 -7.01
N THR A 258 33.77 12.29 -5.98
CA THR A 258 34.05 12.73 -4.60
C THR A 258 35.37 12.17 -4.11
N HIS A 259 35.70 10.92 -4.46
CA HIS A 259 36.98 10.31 -4.14
C HIS A 259 38.14 11.02 -4.83
N HIS A 260 38.01 11.35 -6.12
CA HIS A 260 38.99 12.16 -6.85
C HIS A 260 39.21 13.53 -6.20
N LEU A 261 38.13 14.21 -5.80
CA LEU A 261 38.18 15.48 -5.08
C LEU A 261 38.90 15.37 -3.73
N ILE A 262 38.54 14.37 -2.92
CA ILE A 262 39.17 14.14 -1.62
C ILE A 262 40.66 13.88 -1.81
N HIS A 263 41.03 12.95 -2.70
CA HIS A 263 42.43 12.61 -2.95
C HIS A 263 43.25 13.85 -3.35
N PHE A 264 42.71 14.68 -4.24
CA PHE A 264 43.35 15.93 -4.65
C PHE A 264 43.53 16.88 -3.44
N ILE A 265 42.47 17.18 -2.68
CA ILE A 265 42.53 18.14 -1.57
C ILE A 265 43.43 17.64 -0.41
N THR A 266 43.50 16.33 -0.20
CA THR A 266 44.34 15.73 0.86
C THR A 266 45.80 15.53 0.47
N SER A 267 46.14 15.63 -0.82
CA SER A 267 47.52 15.52 -1.28
C SER A 267 48.34 16.76 -0.93
N SER A 268 49.67 16.65 -0.89
CA SER A 268 50.55 17.77 -0.55
C SER A 268 50.44 18.91 -1.57
N ASP A 269 50.70 20.16 -1.18
CA ASP A 269 50.60 21.30 -2.11
C ASP A 269 51.45 21.12 -3.38
N ILE A 270 52.63 20.49 -3.24
CA ILE A 270 53.52 20.19 -4.37
C ILE A 270 52.89 19.13 -5.29
N ASP A 271 52.25 18.11 -4.73
CA ASP A 271 51.56 17.07 -5.49
C ASP A 271 50.27 17.58 -6.13
N GLN A 272 49.54 18.47 -5.45
CA GLN A 272 48.38 19.17 -6.02
C GLN A 272 48.78 19.95 -7.27
N ILE A 273 49.86 20.73 -7.21
CA ILE A 273 50.37 21.50 -8.37
C ILE A 273 50.77 20.57 -9.51
N ARG A 274 51.43 19.44 -9.22
CA ARG A 274 51.87 18.46 -10.23
C ARG A 274 50.71 17.68 -10.86
N THR A 275 49.70 17.33 -10.09
CA THR A 275 48.57 16.50 -10.51
C THR A 275 47.37 17.30 -11.00
N LEU A 276 47.38 18.63 -10.85
CA LEU A 276 46.31 19.53 -11.31
C LEU A 276 45.89 19.29 -12.77
N PRO A 277 46.80 19.12 -13.76
CA PRO A 277 46.39 18.86 -15.14
C PRO A 277 45.71 17.51 -15.34
N TYR A 278 46.07 16.51 -14.53
CA TYR A 278 45.44 15.18 -14.53
C TYR A 278 44.06 15.25 -13.88
N PHE A 279 43.97 15.85 -12.69
CA PHE A 279 42.72 16.07 -11.97
C PHE A 279 41.67 16.80 -12.83
N VAL A 280 42.06 17.88 -13.52
CA VAL A 280 41.17 18.63 -14.42
C VAL A 280 40.65 17.77 -15.57
N ARG A 281 41.46 16.82 -16.07
CA ARG A 281 41.06 15.90 -17.14
C ARG A 281 40.04 14.88 -16.64
N GLU A 282 40.29 14.28 -15.49
CA GLU A 282 39.36 13.33 -14.85
C GLU A 282 38.02 14.00 -14.57
N CYS A 283 38.02 15.21 -13.98
CA CYS A 283 36.78 15.96 -13.76
C CYS A 283 36.01 16.25 -15.05
N LYS A 284 36.70 16.59 -16.14
CA LYS A 284 36.03 16.80 -17.44
C LYS A 284 35.43 15.51 -17.99
N GLN A 285 36.12 14.38 -17.83
CA GLN A 285 35.62 13.09 -18.27
C GLN A 285 34.42 12.64 -17.44
N ASP A 286 34.47 12.80 -16.12
CA ASP A 286 33.37 12.45 -15.22
C ASP A 286 32.13 13.34 -15.46
N LEU A 287 32.33 14.65 -15.65
CA LEU A 287 31.24 15.55 -16.01
C LEU A 287 30.66 15.25 -17.41
N HIS A 288 31.48 14.76 -18.35
CA HIS A 288 30.99 14.33 -19.65
C HIS A 288 30.17 13.04 -19.56
N LYS A 289 30.59 12.06 -18.74
CA LYS A 289 29.80 10.85 -18.46
C LYS A 289 28.41 11.20 -17.89
N LEU A 290 28.36 12.19 -16.99
CA LEU A 290 27.12 12.69 -16.39
C LEU A 290 26.29 13.60 -17.32
N GLY A 291 26.76 13.91 -18.53
CA GLY A 291 26.10 14.83 -19.46
C GLY A 291 26.11 16.30 -19.00
N LEU A 292 26.92 16.65 -18.00
CA LEU A 292 27.06 18.00 -17.44
C LEU A 292 28.16 18.81 -18.13
N TYR A 293 28.98 18.18 -18.97
CA TYR A 293 30.05 18.83 -19.72
C TYR A 293 30.09 18.33 -21.16
N ASN A 294 29.57 19.15 -22.08
CA ASN A 294 29.75 18.96 -23.51
C ASN A 294 30.88 19.86 -23.99
N ALA A 295 31.93 19.27 -24.56
CA ALA A 295 33.12 19.99 -25.02
C ALA A 295 32.88 20.98 -26.19
N GLN A 296 31.63 21.14 -26.65
CA GLN A 296 31.24 22.06 -27.71
C GLN A 296 30.59 23.37 -27.23
N ASP A 297 30.17 23.50 -25.96
CA ASP A 297 29.39 24.68 -25.54
C ASP A 297 30.20 25.67 -24.69
N GLY A 298 30.86 26.60 -25.37
CA GLY A 298 31.29 27.89 -24.79
C GLY A 298 30.12 28.83 -24.41
N ALA A 299 28.88 28.32 -24.31
CA ALA A 299 27.66 29.11 -24.12
C ALA A 299 26.65 28.52 -23.12
N MET A 300 27.01 27.53 -22.30
CA MET A 300 26.09 26.98 -21.30
C MET A 300 26.06 27.86 -20.04
N LYS A 301 25.05 28.72 -19.91
CA LYS A 301 24.84 29.55 -18.71
C LYS A 301 24.04 28.75 -17.69
N ILE A 302 24.73 28.17 -16.72
CA ILE A 302 24.11 27.51 -15.57
C ILE A 302 23.45 28.60 -14.70
N MET A 303 22.13 28.54 -14.53
CA MET A 303 21.42 29.34 -13.54
C MET A 303 20.76 28.43 -12.50
N VAL A 304 20.83 28.87 -11.25
CA VAL A 304 20.12 28.25 -10.12
C VAL A 304 18.86 29.06 -9.90
N ASP A 305 17.69 28.43 -10.07
CA ASP A 305 16.42 29.06 -9.73
C ASP A 305 16.34 29.35 -8.22
N ARG A 306 15.45 30.25 -7.79
CA ARG A 306 15.15 30.54 -6.38
C ARG A 306 14.68 29.31 -5.58
N SER A 307 14.34 28.22 -6.27
CA SER A 307 14.03 26.90 -5.72
C SER A 307 15.26 25.98 -5.52
N GLY A 308 16.45 26.40 -5.94
CA GLY A 308 17.68 25.62 -5.86
C GLY A 308 17.88 24.61 -7.00
N GLN A 309 16.98 24.59 -7.99
CA GLN A 309 17.08 23.68 -9.13
C GLN A 309 18.07 24.24 -10.17
N VAL A 310 19.03 23.40 -10.58
CA VAL A 310 20.05 23.73 -11.58
C VAL A 310 19.47 23.44 -12.96
N MET A 311 19.30 24.48 -13.78
CA MET A 311 18.88 24.33 -15.17
C MET A 311 20.02 24.67 -16.13
N ALA A 312 20.27 23.77 -17.07
CA ALA A 312 21.11 24.01 -18.24
C ALA A 312 20.20 24.47 -19.39
N MET A 313 20.36 25.71 -19.85
CA MET A 313 19.72 26.17 -21.09
C MET A 313 20.74 26.14 -22.23
N THR A 314 20.40 25.41 -23.29
CA THR A 314 20.96 25.60 -24.63
C THR A 314 20.28 26.80 -25.31
N ARG A 315 21.05 27.58 -26.05
CA ARG A 315 20.58 28.81 -26.69
C ARG A 315 19.73 28.55 -27.93
#